data_AF-A0A7T1AXV5-F1
#
_entry.id   AF-A0A7T1AXV5-F1
#
_cell.length_a   1.000
_cell.length_b   1.000
_cell.length_c   1.000
_cell.angle_alpha   90.00
_cell.angle_beta   90.00
_cell.angle_gamma   90.00
#
_symmetry.space_group_name_H-M   'P 1'
#
loop_
_entity.id
_entity.type
_entity.pdbx_description
1 polymer ?
#
loop_
_entity_poly.entity_id
_entity_poly.type
_entity_poly.pdbx_seq_one_letter_code
_entity_poly.pdbx_strand_id
1 'polypeptide(L)'
;MITKDDFNNIESELDYFAHHKQLKSDKAKTYLDKYFDLIIDYFKQINNIQSLNLDELEQLPVVPMNFLERYRYMQQRKYHFMGYRQMKTLKSELIKMNASYQIRQKNSGLSN
;
A
#
# COMPACT_ATOMS: atom_id res chain seq x y z
N MET A 1 2.96 14.71 -2.74
CA MET A 1 2.40 13.59 -3.53
C MET A 1 3.31 12.40 -3.34
N ILE A 2 2.78 11.29 -2.83
CA ILE A 2 3.52 10.03 -2.67
C ILE A 2 3.80 9.45 -4.05
N THR A 3 5.06 9.06 -4.26
CA THR A 3 5.60 8.51 -5.49
C THR A 3 6.11 7.09 -5.26
N LYS A 4 6.53 6.42 -6.34
CA LYS A 4 7.13 5.08 -6.26
C LYS A 4 8.42 5.08 -5.44
N ASP A 5 9.20 6.15 -5.47
CA ASP A 5 10.52 6.22 -4.85
C ASP A 5 10.44 6.30 -3.32
N ASP A 6 9.37 6.88 -2.79
CA ASP A 6 9.10 6.89 -1.34
C ASP A 6 9.01 5.47 -0.77
N PHE A 7 8.48 4.52 -1.55
CA PHE A 7 8.43 3.11 -1.18
C PHE A 7 9.79 2.43 -1.29
N ASN A 8 10.55 2.69 -2.37
CA ASN A 8 11.81 2.00 -2.65
C ASN A 8 12.83 2.18 -1.51
N ASN A 9 12.88 3.38 -0.92
CA ASN A 9 13.78 3.69 0.19
C ASN A 9 13.49 2.83 1.44
N ILE A 10 12.21 2.65 1.78
CA ILE A 10 11.80 1.83 2.93
C ILE A 10 11.94 0.34 2.61
N GLU A 11 11.62 -0.08 1.38
CA GLU A 11 11.75 -1.48 0.95
C GLU A 11 13.19 -1.98 0.99
N SER A 12 14.18 -1.14 0.69
CA SER A 12 15.58 -1.54 0.74
C SER A 12 15.99 -1.99 2.15
N GLU A 13 15.61 -1.22 3.19
CA GLU A 13 15.85 -1.55 4.59
C GLU A 13 15.05 -2.79 5.02
N LEU A 14 13.79 -2.88 4.62
CA LEU A 14 12.94 -4.03 4.95
C LEU A 14 13.37 -5.32 4.26
N ASP A 15 13.90 -5.26 3.04
CA ASP A 15 14.46 -6.40 2.33
C ASP A 15 15.73 -6.89 3.04
N TYR A 16 16.58 -5.99 3.55
CA TYR A 16 17.69 -6.36 4.42
C TYR A 16 17.20 -7.09 5.68
N PHE A 17 16.25 -6.52 6.43
CA PHE A 17 15.74 -7.18 7.64
C PHE A 17 15.03 -8.50 7.34
N ALA A 18 14.31 -8.61 6.22
CA ALA A 18 13.67 -9.85 5.79
C ALA A 18 14.69 -10.94 5.50
N HIS A 19 15.74 -10.62 4.75
CA HIS A 19 16.82 -11.54 4.42
C HIS A 19 17.52 -12.09 5.69
N HIS A 20 17.71 -11.23 6.69
CA HIS A 20 18.37 -11.59 7.95
C HIS A 20 17.42 -12.12 9.03
N LYS A 21 16.13 -12.38 8.71
CA LYS A 21 15.08 -12.82 9.66
C LYS A 21 14.90 -11.87 10.86
N GLN A 22 15.14 -10.58 10.66
CA GLN A 22 15.13 -9.52 11.67
C GLN A 22 13.87 -8.63 11.62
N LEU A 23 12.83 -9.02 10.88
CA LEU A 23 11.58 -8.24 10.78
C LEU A 23 10.86 -8.01 12.12
N LYS A 24 11.15 -8.83 13.13
CA LYS A 24 10.61 -8.68 14.48
C LYS A 24 11.46 -7.78 15.40
N SER A 25 12.60 -7.28 14.93
CA SER A 25 13.41 -6.31 15.68
C SER A 25 12.68 -4.97 15.77
N ASP A 26 12.93 -4.19 16.82
CA ASP A 26 12.21 -2.92 17.03
C ASP A 26 12.53 -1.89 15.94
N LYS A 27 13.76 -1.91 15.43
CA LYS A 27 14.13 -1.13 14.24
C LYS A 27 13.28 -1.54 13.04
N ALA A 28 13.19 -2.83 12.72
CA ALA A 28 12.41 -3.31 11.58
C ALA A 28 10.91 -3.04 11.73
N LYS A 29 10.34 -3.20 12.94
CA LYS A 29 8.94 -2.84 13.23
C LYS A 29 8.64 -1.38 12.90
N THR A 30 9.55 -0.47 13.27
CA THR A 30 9.43 0.96 12.94
C THR A 30 9.37 1.20 11.43
N TYR A 31 10.20 0.49 10.64
CA TYR A 31 10.12 0.58 9.18
C TYR A 31 8.84 -0.06 8.62
N LEU A 32 8.37 -1.17 9.20
CA LEU A 32 7.13 -1.84 8.77
C LEU A 32 5.89 -0.99 9.05
N ASP A 33 5.84 -0.31 10.20
CA ASP A 33 4.76 0.62 10.53
C ASP A 33 4.75 1.78 9.53
N LYS A 34 5.92 2.42 9.30
CA LYS A 34 6.06 3.48 8.27
C LYS A 34 5.65 3.01 6.88
N TYR A 35 6.06 1.81 6.48
CA TYR A 35 5.73 1.25 5.17
C TYR A 35 4.24 0.98 5.02
N PHE A 36 3.61 0.41 6.06
CA PHE A 36 2.18 0.19 6.10
C PHE A 36 1.41 1.51 5.99
N ASP A 37 1.78 2.51 6.80
CA ASP A 37 1.12 3.83 6.79
C ASP A 37 1.27 4.50 5.41
N LEU A 38 2.46 4.43 4.79
CA LEU A 38 2.70 4.97 3.46
C LEU A 38 1.81 4.31 2.39
N ILE A 39 1.55 3.00 2.48
CA ILE A 39 0.63 2.30 1.57
C ILE A 39 -0.79 2.79 1.76
N ILE A 40 -1.24 2.97 2.99
CA ILE A 40 -2.60 3.46 3.29
C ILE A 40 -2.75 4.92 2.87
N ASP A 41 -1.73 5.75 3.08
CA ASP A 41 -1.71 7.14 2.61
C ASP A 41 -1.73 7.22 1.09
N TYR A 42 -0.99 6.36 0.40
CA TYR A 42 -1.07 6.27 -1.06
C TYR A 42 -2.46 5.82 -1.53
N PHE A 43 -3.06 4.82 -0.89
CA PHE A 43 -4.42 4.38 -1.17
C PHE A 43 -5.43 5.54 -1.03
N LYS A 44 -5.31 6.32 0.04
CA LYS A 44 -6.14 7.51 0.26
C LYS A 44 -5.91 8.57 -0.82
N GLN A 45 -4.65 8.85 -1.16
CA GLN A 45 -4.27 9.81 -2.18
C GLN A 45 -4.85 9.46 -3.55
N ILE A 46 -4.71 8.21 -4.02
CA ILE A 46 -5.19 7.82 -5.36
C ILE A 46 -6.72 7.77 -5.46
N ASN A 47 -7.42 7.65 -4.33
CA ASN A 47 -8.87 7.67 -4.24
C ASN A 47 -9.42 9.04 -3.81
N ASN A 48 -8.57 10.05 -3.60
CA ASN A 48 -8.94 11.40 -3.16
C ASN A 48 -9.77 11.44 -1.86
N ILE A 49 -9.46 10.58 -0.90
CA ILE A 49 -10.12 10.54 0.42
C ILE A 49 -9.16 10.95 1.53
N GLN A 50 -9.68 11.52 2.62
CA GLN A 50 -8.88 11.91 3.80
C GLN A 50 -8.78 10.80 4.85
N SER A 51 -9.84 9.99 4.98
CA SER A 51 -9.93 8.89 5.93
C SER A 51 -10.36 7.60 5.24
N LEU A 52 -9.89 6.48 5.76
CA LEU A 52 -10.26 5.16 5.26
C LEU A 52 -11.52 4.67 5.99
N ASN A 53 -12.64 4.65 5.28
CA ASN A 53 -13.86 3.95 5.73
C ASN A 53 -13.94 2.57 5.06
N LEU A 54 -13.91 1.50 5.86
CA LEU A 54 -13.90 0.13 5.34
C LEU A 54 -15.28 -0.32 4.81
N ASP A 55 -16.35 0.36 5.20
CA ASP A 55 -17.72 0.03 4.78
C ASP A 55 -18.09 0.63 3.42
N GLU A 56 -17.27 1.56 2.90
CA GLU A 56 -17.52 2.30 1.65
C GLU A 56 -16.48 2.00 0.56
N LEU A 57 -15.69 0.93 0.72
CA LEU A 57 -14.63 0.57 -0.22
C LEU A 57 -15.13 0.40 -1.66
N GLU A 58 -16.32 -0.15 -1.85
CA GLU A 58 -16.90 -0.38 -3.18
C GLU A 58 -17.22 0.91 -3.95
N GLN A 59 -17.32 2.03 -3.25
CA GLN A 59 -17.61 3.34 -3.85
C GLN A 59 -16.34 4.02 -4.39
N LEU A 60 -15.17 3.52 -4.02
CA LEU A 60 -13.89 4.12 -4.38
C LEU A 60 -13.41 3.64 -5.76
N PRO A 61 -12.79 4.52 -6.57
CA PRO A 61 -12.44 4.20 -7.95
C PRO A 61 -11.29 3.18 -8.11
N VAL A 62 -10.41 3.07 -7.11
CA VAL A 62 -9.20 2.25 -7.18
C VAL A 62 -9.07 1.39 -5.92
N VAL A 63 -9.70 0.21 -5.93
CA VAL A 63 -9.66 -0.75 -4.81
C VAL A 63 -9.42 -2.17 -5.32
N PRO A 64 -8.38 -2.86 -4.83
CA PRO A 64 -8.19 -4.29 -5.09
C PRO A 64 -9.36 -5.13 -4.53
N MET A 65 -9.79 -6.16 -5.25
CA MET A 65 -10.94 -7.01 -4.88
C MET A 65 -10.89 -7.53 -3.44
N ASN A 66 -9.70 -7.90 -2.94
CA ASN A 66 -9.51 -8.46 -1.59
C ASN A 66 -8.87 -7.47 -0.61
N PHE A 67 -9.10 -6.17 -0.81
CA PHE A 67 -8.45 -5.13 -0.01
C PHE A 67 -8.76 -5.27 1.48
N LEU A 68 -10.03 -5.53 1.85
CA LEU A 68 -10.46 -5.62 3.24
C LEU A 68 -9.78 -6.79 3.97
N GLU A 69 -9.81 -7.99 3.38
CA GLU A 69 -9.16 -9.17 3.96
C GLU A 69 -7.65 -8.94 4.10
N ARG A 70 -7.04 -8.35 3.08
CA ARG A 70 -5.60 -8.08 3.07
C ARG A 70 -5.22 -7.02 4.10
N TYR A 71 -6.01 -5.96 4.24
CA TYR A 71 -5.82 -4.93 5.26
C TYR A 71 -5.83 -5.53 6.66
N ARG A 72 -6.88 -6.32 6.98
CA ARG A 72 -7.00 -7.03 8.27
C ARG A 72 -5.82 -7.99 8.49
N TYR A 73 -5.42 -8.74 7.46
CA TYR A 73 -4.27 -9.64 7.55
C TYR A 73 -2.97 -8.90 7.85
N MET A 74 -2.70 -7.79 7.15
CA MET A 74 -1.50 -6.98 7.36
C MET A 74 -1.48 -6.35 8.74
N GLN A 75 -2.62 -5.91 9.30
CA GLN A 75 -2.68 -5.43 10.68
C GLN A 75 -2.31 -6.54 11.68
N GLN A 76 -2.85 -7.75 11.50
CA GLN A 76 -2.60 -8.88 12.40
C GLN A 76 -1.17 -9.45 12.28
N ARG A 77 -0.59 -9.40 11.08
CA ARG A 77 0.68 -10.06 10.74
C ARG A 77 1.77 -9.07 10.33
N LYS A 78 1.63 -7.79 10.68
CA LYS A 78 2.50 -6.68 10.21
C LYS A 78 3.99 -6.99 10.32
N TYR A 79 4.40 -7.58 11.44
CA TYR A 79 5.79 -7.87 11.77
C TYR A 79 6.29 -9.26 11.33
N HIS A 80 5.54 -9.94 10.47
CA HIS A 80 5.90 -11.22 9.89
C HIS A 80 6.32 -11.06 8.43
N PHE A 81 7.17 -11.96 7.96
CA PHE A 81 7.59 -12.00 6.55
C PHE A 81 6.39 -12.00 5.59
N MET A 82 5.37 -12.80 5.87
CA MET A 82 4.17 -12.83 5.02
C MET A 82 3.35 -11.54 5.09
N GLY A 83 3.31 -10.85 6.23
CA GLY A 83 2.70 -9.52 6.32
C GLY A 83 3.44 -8.51 5.43
N TYR A 84 4.77 -8.48 5.51
CA TYR A 84 5.60 -7.66 4.62
C TYR A 84 5.40 -7.99 3.14
N ARG A 85 5.32 -9.29 2.78
CA ARG A 85 5.04 -9.71 1.40
C ARG A 85 3.67 -9.22 0.90
N GLN A 86 2.64 -9.28 1.75
CA GLN A 86 1.31 -8.75 1.41
C GLN A 86 1.35 -7.23 1.15
N MET A 87 2.13 -6.48 1.93
CA MET A 87 2.33 -5.05 1.72
C MET A 87 2.99 -4.76 0.37
N LYS A 88 4.11 -5.44 0.02
CA LYS A 88 4.79 -5.25 -1.28
C LYS A 88 3.86 -5.53 -2.47
N THR A 89 3.08 -6.60 -2.38
CA THR A 89 2.11 -6.97 -3.42
C THR A 89 1.03 -5.91 -3.54
N LEU A 90 0.43 -5.48 -2.42
CA LEU A 90 -0.60 -4.45 -2.42
C LEU A 90 -0.09 -3.14 -3.03
N LYS A 91 1.10 -2.67 -2.62
CA LYS A 91 1.73 -1.48 -3.21
C LYS A 91 1.83 -1.58 -4.73
N SER A 92 2.31 -2.71 -5.23
CA SER A 92 2.50 -2.92 -6.67
C SER A 92 1.18 -2.96 -7.44
N GLU A 93 0.14 -3.53 -6.86
CA GLU A 93 -1.21 -3.51 -7.42
C GLU A 93 -1.78 -2.09 -7.45
N LEU A 94 -1.73 -1.35 -6.34
CA LEU A 94 -2.26 0.01 -6.26
C LEU A 94 -1.61 0.94 -7.29
N ILE A 95 -0.29 0.87 -7.48
CA ILE A 95 0.42 1.65 -8.50
C ILE A 95 -0.11 1.31 -9.91
N LYS A 96 -0.24 0.02 -10.23
CA LYS A 96 -0.74 -0.43 -11.55
C LYS A 96 -2.18 -0.01 -11.77
N MET A 97 -3.05 -0.23 -10.78
CA MET A 97 -4.47 0.10 -10.88
C MET A 97 -4.69 1.61 -11.01
N ASN A 98 -3.96 2.43 -10.26
CA ASN A 98 -4.01 3.88 -10.41
C ASN A 98 -3.54 4.30 -11.79
N ALA A 99 -2.41 3.78 -12.29
CA ALA A 99 -1.95 4.08 -13.65
C ALA A 99 -3.01 3.75 -14.72
N SER A 100 -3.64 2.57 -14.62
CA SER A 100 -4.75 2.20 -15.51
C SER A 100 -5.96 3.13 -15.37
N TYR A 101 -6.31 3.55 -14.16
CA TYR A 101 -7.40 4.49 -13.91
C TYR A 101 -7.12 5.87 -14.53
N GLN A 102 -5.92 6.42 -14.36
CA GLN A 102 -5.51 7.69 -14.96
C GLN A 102 -5.56 7.66 -16.50
N ILE A 103 -5.16 6.55 -17.11
CA ILE A 103 -5.25 6.36 -18.57
C ILE A 103 -6.72 6.39 -19.02
N ARG A 104 -7.62 5.71 -18.30
CA ARG A 104 -9.06 5.73 -18.61
C ARG A 104 -9.64 7.14 -18.51
N GLN A 105 -9.36 7.85 -17.41
CA GLN A 105 -9.78 9.24 -17.21
C GLN A 105 -9.35 10.14 -18.38
N LYS A 106 -8.06 10.06 -18.75
CA LYS A 106 -7.49 10.82 -19.88
C LYS A 106 -8.18 10.49 -21.21
N ASN A 107 -8.44 9.21 -21.48
CA ASN A 107 -9.08 8.77 -22.72
C ASN A 107 -10.57 9.10 -22.77
N SER A 108 -11.24 9.21 -21.62
CA SER A 108 -12.65 9.60 -21.51
C SER A 108 -12.87 11.11 -21.64
N GLY A 109 -11.82 11.92 -21.83
CA GLY A 109 -11.93 13.38 -21.94
C GLY A 109 -12.22 14.09 -20.61
N LEU A 110 -12.33 13.34 -19.51
CA LEU A 110 -12.42 13.86 -18.15
C LEU A 110 -11.01 14.23 -17.68
N SER A 111 -10.52 15.36 -18.20
CA SER A 111 -9.37 16.05 -17.60
C SER A 111 -9.92 16.83 -16.40
N ASN A 112 -9.47 16.50 -15.18
CA ASN A 112 -9.64 17.38 -14.02
C ASN A 112 -8.93 18.72 -14.25
#